data_AF-A0A4Q7XEN7-F1
#
_entry.id   AF-A0A4Q7XEN7-F1
#
_cell.length_a   1.000
_cell.length_b   1.000
_cell.length_c   1.000
_cell.angle_alpha   90.00
_cell.angle_beta   90.00
_cell.angle_gamma   90.00
#
_symmetry.space_group_name_H-M   'P 1'
#
loop_
_entity.id
_entity.type
_entity.pdbx_description
1 polymer ?
#
loop_
_entity_poly.entity_id
_entity_poly.type
_entity_poly.pdbx_seq_one_letter_code
_entity_poly.pdbx_strand_id
1 'polypeptide(L)'
;MTDNARALVAQHESDVADFDAFFSEQAEQREGVPLKLYGREYRLPTSLPLLFTLQMERLKDSADPNDIRKMLASLFGPDALDEWAARGMTDRQLGVVLVWSTANCRRPGSVSMAEAARLYDEREGATTGKAAPNRAERRAKSKGKGKQPASSGRR
;
A
#
# COMPACT_ATOMS: atom_id res chain seq x y z
N MET A 1 -50.48 -45.55 -27.87
CA MET A 1 -50.73 -44.19 -27.35
C MET A 1 -49.86 -43.98 -26.13
N THR A 2 -48.59 -43.61 -26.32
CA THR A 2 -47.66 -43.16 -25.28
C THR A 2 -46.35 -42.88 -26.00
N ASP A 3 -45.97 -41.60 -26.14
CA ASP A 3 -44.58 -41.12 -26.22
C ASP A 3 -44.58 -39.69 -26.77
N ASN A 4 -45.23 -38.76 -26.06
CA ASN A 4 -45.13 -37.34 -26.43
C ASN A 4 -45.00 -36.43 -25.20
N ALA A 5 -44.32 -36.93 -24.15
CA ALA A 5 -44.14 -36.20 -22.89
C ALA A 5 -42.66 -36.03 -22.49
N ARG A 6 -41.70 -36.34 -23.37
CA ARG A 6 -40.26 -36.31 -23.03
C ARG A 6 -39.41 -35.33 -23.85
N ALA A 7 -40.03 -34.51 -24.69
CA ALA A 7 -39.34 -33.58 -25.58
C ALA A 7 -39.48 -32.10 -25.19
N LEU A 8 -39.57 -31.78 -23.90
CA LEU A 8 -39.77 -30.41 -23.41
C LEU A 8 -38.85 -30.01 -22.24
N VAL A 9 -37.69 -30.69 -22.10
CA VAL A 9 -36.76 -30.42 -20.98
C VAL A 9 -35.37 -29.93 -21.45
N ALA A 10 -35.17 -29.65 -22.73
CA ALA A 10 -33.81 -29.40 -23.27
C ALA A 10 -33.56 -28.01 -23.85
N GLN A 11 -34.23 -26.95 -23.37
CA GLN A 11 -33.88 -25.56 -23.73
C GLN A 11 -34.07 -24.60 -22.55
N HIS A 12 -33.29 -24.82 -21.51
CA HIS A 12 -32.79 -23.72 -20.67
C HIS A 12 -31.29 -23.97 -20.53
N GLU A 13 -30.56 -23.86 -21.65
CA GLU A 13 -29.13 -23.55 -21.56
C GLU A 13 -29.05 -22.24 -20.79
N SER A 14 -28.49 -22.35 -19.61
CA SER A 14 -28.52 -21.34 -18.58
C SER A 14 -27.94 -20.03 -19.13
N ASP A 15 -28.72 -18.96 -19.09
CA ASP A 15 -28.32 -17.58 -19.38
C ASP A 15 -27.37 -17.07 -18.27
N VAL A 16 -26.28 -17.81 -18.05
CA VAL A 16 -25.29 -17.60 -17.00
C VAL A 16 -24.17 -16.79 -17.60
N ALA A 17 -24.00 -15.57 -17.08
CA ALA A 17 -22.88 -14.72 -17.45
C ALA A 17 -21.55 -15.39 -17.05
N ASP A 18 -20.69 -15.64 -18.04
CA ASP A 18 -19.33 -16.11 -17.84
C ASP A 18 -18.37 -14.93 -17.72
N PHE A 19 -18.07 -14.56 -16.47
CA PHE A 19 -17.11 -13.50 -16.18
C PHE A 19 -15.66 -13.89 -16.47
N ASP A 20 -15.32 -15.19 -16.48
CA ASP A 20 -13.96 -15.65 -16.78
C ASP A 20 -13.63 -15.43 -18.25
N ALA A 21 -14.60 -15.71 -19.15
CA ALA A 21 -14.52 -15.36 -20.56
C ALA A 21 -14.42 -13.84 -20.77
N PHE A 22 -15.27 -13.06 -20.10
CA PHE A 22 -15.26 -11.59 -20.18
C PHE A 22 -13.92 -10.99 -19.72
N PHE A 23 -13.35 -11.46 -18.60
CA PHE A 23 -12.06 -10.96 -18.12
C PHE A 23 -10.90 -11.37 -19.03
N SER A 24 -10.97 -12.53 -19.67
CA SER A 24 -9.98 -12.97 -20.65
C SER A 24 -9.96 -12.07 -21.89
N GLU A 25 -11.13 -11.61 -22.34
CA GLU A 25 -11.26 -10.64 -23.43
C GLU A 25 -10.77 -9.24 -23.03
N GLN A 26 -11.02 -8.82 -21.79
CA GLN A 26 -10.58 -7.52 -21.25
C GLN A 26 -9.11 -7.48 -20.83
N ALA A 27 -8.41 -8.62 -20.81
CA ALA A 27 -7.00 -8.72 -20.44
C ALA A 27 -6.04 -8.13 -21.50
N GLU A 28 -6.51 -7.16 -22.30
CA GLU A 28 -5.72 -6.48 -23.31
C GLU A 28 -4.37 -5.99 -22.76
N GLN A 29 -3.38 -6.11 -23.65
CA GLN A 29 -1.93 -5.97 -23.48
C GLN A 29 -1.49 -4.56 -23.02
N ARG A 30 -1.92 -4.14 -21.84
CA ARG A 30 -1.35 -2.96 -21.21
C ARG A 30 0.03 -3.36 -20.72
N GLU A 31 1.06 -2.64 -21.14
CA GLU A 31 2.35 -2.78 -20.51
C GLU A 31 2.34 -2.05 -19.18
N GLY A 32 2.82 -2.73 -18.13
CA GLY A 32 3.01 -2.14 -16.82
C GLY A 32 3.88 -0.88 -16.85
N VAL A 33 3.59 0.08 -15.97
CA VAL A 33 4.34 1.34 -15.94
C VAL A 33 5.76 1.08 -15.40
N PRO A 34 6.83 1.39 -16.15
CA PRO A 34 8.18 1.23 -15.66
C PRO A 34 8.54 2.31 -14.63
N LEU A 35 9.26 1.91 -13.60
CA LEU A 35 9.82 2.78 -12.56
C LEU A 35 11.28 2.39 -12.35
N LYS A 36 12.18 3.37 -12.32
CA LYS A 36 13.57 3.14 -11.92
C LYS A 36 13.80 3.69 -10.52
N LEU A 37 14.28 2.84 -9.62
CA LEU A 37 14.58 3.21 -8.26
C LEU A 37 15.90 2.54 -7.83
N TYR A 38 16.82 3.34 -7.31
CA TYR A 38 18.16 2.90 -6.91
C TYR A 38 18.93 2.12 -7.99
N GLY A 39 18.71 2.44 -9.27
CA GLY A 39 19.37 1.78 -10.40
C GLY A 39 18.71 0.47 -10.85
N ARG A 40 17.70 -0.03 -10.15
CA ARG A 40 16.87 -1.17 -10.56
C ARG A 40 15.60 -0.69 -11.25
N GLU A 41 15.18 -1.41 -12.28
CA GLU A 41 13.91 -1.18 -12.96
C GLU A 41 12.83 -2.12 -12.40
N TYR A 42 11.68 -1.54 -12.09
CA TYR A 42 10.47 -2.21 -11.63
C TYR A 42 9.39 -1.98 -12.69
N ARG A 43 8.55 -2.98 -12.94
CA ARG A 43 7.32 -2.80 -13.71
C ARG A 43 6.13 -2.93 -12.79
N LEU A 44 5.35 -1.86 -12.71
CA LEU A 44 4.08 -1.88 -11.99
C LEU A 44 3.06 -2.75 -12.72
N PRO A 45 2.11 -3.38 -12.00
CA PRO A 45 1.03 -4.09 -12.64
C PRO A 45 0.13 -3.14 -13.44
N THR A 46 -0.57 -3.68 -14.44
CA THR A 46 -1.45 -2.94 -15.36
C THR A 46 -2.72 -2.42 -14.70
N SER A 47 -3.06 -3.01 -13.56
CA SER A 47 -4.16 -2.63 -12.67
C SER A 47 -3.71 -2.84 -11.23
N LEU A 48 -4.35 -2.15 -10.28
CA LEU A 48 -4.04 -2.37 -8.87
C LEU A 48 -4.54 -3.74 -8.43
N PRO A 49 -3.68 -4.61 -7.87
CA PRO A 49 -4.12 -5.88 -7.33
C PRO A 49 -5.17 -5.67 -6.23
N LEU A 50 -6.22 -6.50 -6.21
CA LEU A 50 -7.27 -6.41 -5.18
C LEU A 50 -6.68 -6.46 -3.76
N LEU A 51 -5.70 -7.35 -3.56
CA LEU A 51 -5.01 -7.51 -2.28
C LEU A 51 -4.27 -6.25 -1.83
N PHE A 52 -3.75 -5.44 -2.77
CA PHE A 52 -3.08 -4.18 -2.43
C PHE A 52 -4.04 -3.20 -1.74
N THR A 53 -5.26 -3.06 -2.28
CA THR A 53 -6.26 -2.14 -1.72
C THR A 53 -6.70 -2.60 -0.33
N LEU A 54 -6.92 -3.90 -0.15
CA LEU A 54 -7.25 -4.48 1.16
C LEU A 54 -6.12 -4.33 2.17
N GLN A 55 -4.86 -4.50 1.74
CA GLN A 55 -3.69 -4.33 2.59
C GLN A 55 -3.47 -2.86 2.96
N MET A 56 -3.77 -1.91 2.08
CA MET A 56 -3.71 -0.48 2.38
C MET A 56 -4.70 -0.09 3.49
N GLU A 57 -5.92 -0.64 3.47
CA GLU A 57 -6.89 -0.41 4.54
C GLU A 57 -6.41 -1.02 5.86
N ARG A 58 -5.85 -2.23 5.84
CA ARG A 58 -5.29 -2.86 7.05
C ARG A 58 -4.10 -2.09 7.62
N LEU A 59 -3.30 -1.46 6.76
CA LEU A 59 -2.12 -0.70 7.18
C LEU A 59 -2.50 0.54 8.02
N LYS A 60 -3.68 1.11 7.80
CA LYS A 60 -4.16 2.25 8.60
C LYS A 60 -4.33 1.91 10.08
N ASP A 61 -4.69 0.65 10.35
CA ASP A 61 -4.98 0.14 11.70
C ASP A 61 -3.87 -0.81 12.22
N SER A 62 -2.85 -1.11 11.41
CA SER A 62 -1.79 -2.08 11.74
C SER A 62 -0.44 -1.40 11.93
N ALA A 63 0.28 -1.81 12.98
CA ALA A 63 1.67 -1.43 13.22
C ALA A 63 2.66 -2.55 12.85
N ASP A 64 2.20 -3.63 12.21
CA ASP A 64 3.06 -4.76 11.83
C ASP A 64 3.83 -4.46 10.52
N PRO A 65 5.18 -4.42 10.55
CA PRO A 65 6.00 -4.26 9.36
C PRO A 65 5.78 -5.33 8.29
N ASN A 66 5.30 -6.53 8.66
CA ASN A 66 5.02 -7.59 7.70
C ASN A 66 3.83 -7.25 6.79
N ASP A 67 2.89 -6.43 7.24
CA ASP A 67 1.77 -6.01 6.40
C ASP A 67 2.25 -5.04 5.30
N ILE A 68 3.20 -4.15 5.64
CA ILE A 68 3.86 -3.26 4.67
C ILE A 68 4.61 -4.10 3.63
N ARG A 69 5.34 -5.12 4.08
CA ARG A 69 6.08 -6.03 3.20
C ARG A 69 5.15 -6.74 2.22
N LYS A 70 4.05 -7.32 2.69
CA LYS A 70 3.06 -8.01 1.83
C LYS A 70 2.42 -7.06 0.82
N MET A 71 2.10 -5.84 1.25
CA MET A 71 1.58 -4.78 0.38
C MET A 71 2.55 -4.44 -0.73
N LEU A 72 3.79 -4.13 -0.40
CA LEU A 72 4.82 -3.78 -1.38
C LEU A 72 5.17 -4.95 -2.30
N ALA A 73 5.17 -6.17 -1.77
CA ALA A 73 5.42 -7.38 -2.55
C ALA A 73 4.45 -7.54 -3.72
N SER A 74 3.20 -7.12 -3.55
CA SER A 74 2.18 -7.18 -4.62
C SER A 74 2.43 -6.23 -5.79
N LEU A 75 3.20 -5.15 -5.58
CA LEU A 75 3.48 -4.14 -6.61
C LEU A 75 4.91 -4.21 -7.15
N PHE A 76 5.89 -4.49 -6.29
CA PHE A 76 7.31 -4.35 -6.59
C PHE A 76 8.11 -5.65 -6.42
N GLY A 77 7.45 -6.73 -5.99
CA GLY A 77 8.10 -8.01 -5.68
C GLY A 77 8.57 -8.12 -4.21
N PRO A 78 8.83 -9.35 -3.76
CA PRO A 78 8.99 -9.69 -2.33
C PRO A 78 10.14 -8.97 -1.62
N ASP A 79 11.20 -8.63 -2.35
CA ASP A 79 12.44 -8.10 -1.79
C ASP A 79 12.51 -6.57 -1.79
N ALA A 80 11.52 -5.89 -2.39
CA ALA A 80 11.58 -4.45 -2.64
C ALA A 80 11.78 -3.64 -1.35
N LEU A 81 11.02 -3.94 -0.29
CA LEU A 81 11.10 -3.22 0.97
C LEU A 81 12.48 -3.38 1.65
N ASP A 82 13.00 -4.61 1.67
CA ASP A 82 14.29 -4.91 2.31
C ASP A 82 15.44 -4.23 1.56
N GLU A 83 15.41 -4.24 0.22
CA GLU A 83 16.39 -3.55 -0.61
C GLU A 83 16.35 -2.03 -0.40
N TRP A 84 15.17 -1.44 -0.35
CA TRP A 84 15.02 0.00 -0.17
C TRP A 84 15.45 0.44 1.23
N ALA A 85 15.08 -0.34 2.25
CA ALA A 85 15.52 -0.11 3.62
C ALA A 85 17.05 -0.22 3.74
N ALA A 86 17.67 -1.22 3.13
CA ALA A 86 19.13 -1.39 3.10
C ALA A 86 19.85 -0.22 2.43
N ARG A 87 19.18 0.48 1.49
CA ARG A 87 19.69 1.69 0.84
C ARG A 87 19.32 3.00 1.57
N GLY A 88 18.71 2.91 2.74
CA GLY A 88 18.36 4.06 3.57
C GLY A 88 17.12 4.84 3.09
N MET A 89 16.17 4.17 2.43
CA MET A 89 14.91 4.80 2.07
C MET A 89 14.18 5.32 3.32
N THR A 90 13.77 6.58 3.28
CA THR A 90 13.00 7.21 4.36
C THR A 90 11.50 6.98 4.19
N ASP A 91 10.75 7.10 5.28
CA ASP A 91 9.27 6.99 5.28
C ASP A 91 8.64 7.94 4.27
N ARG A 92 9.17 9.17 4.16
CA ARG A 92 8.74 10.15 3.16
C ARG A 92 8.95 9.63 1.75
N GLN A 93 10.15 9.12 1.43
CA GLN A 93 10.44 8.60 0.10
C GLN A 93 9.53 7.42 -0.26
N LEU A 94 9.29 6.52 0.69
CA LEU A 94 8.35 5.42 0.54
C LEU A 94 6.93 5.92 0.26
N GLY A 95 6.47 6.91 1.03
CA GLY A 95 5.17 7.55 0.86
C GLY A 95 4.98 8.14 -0.54
N VAL A 96 5.98 8.86 -1.05
CA VAL A 96 5.95 9.42 -2.42
C VAL A 96 5.86 8.32 -3.47
N VAL A 97 6.67 7.26 -3.36
CA VAL A 97 6.65 6.13 -4.29
C VAL A 97 5.27 5.45 -4.30
N LEU A 98 4.64 5.29 -3.13
CA LEU A 98 3.30 4.71 -3.01
C LEU A 98 2.23 5.59 -3.65
N VAL A 99 2.24 6.90 -3.39
CA VAL A 99 1.29 7.84 -4.02
C VAL A 99 1.43 7.81 -5.54
N TRP A 100 2.66 7.88 -6.05
CA TRP A 100 2.91 7.85 -7.48
C TRP A 100 2.46 6.53 -8.11
N SER A 101 2.83 5.40 -7.50
CA SER A 101 2.56 4.07 -8.06
C SER A 101 1.07 3.75 -8.07
N THR A 102 0.34 4.10 -7.01
CA THR A 102 -1.10 3.86 -6.97
C THR A 102 -1.89 4.68 -8.00
N ALA A 103 -1.50 5.94 -8.23
CA ALA A 103 -2.09 6.76 -9.27
C ALA A 103 -1.79 6.21 -10.67
N ASN A 104 -0.52 5.88 -10.93
CA ASN A 104 -0.07 5.46 -12.25
C ASN A 104 -0.45 4.01 -12.60
N CYS A 105 -0.67 3.13 -11.61
CA CYS A 105 -1.29 1.82 -11.83
C CYS A 105 -2.76 1.94 -12.29
N ARG A 106 -3.50 2.94 -11.80
CA ARG A 106 -4.91 3.16 -12.18
C ARG A 106 -5.03 3.84 -13.53
N ARG A 107 -4.19 4.84 -13.76
CA ARG A 107 -4.14 5.62 -14.99
C ARG A 107 -2.69 6.05 -15.24
N PRO A 108 -1.96 5.37 -16.14
CA PRO A 108 -0.59 5.73 -16.47
C PRO A 108 -0.47 7.20 -16.87
N GLY A 109 0.55 7.89 -16.36
CA GLY A 109 0.81 9.31 -16.62
C GLY A 109 -0.11 10.28 -15.87
N SER A 110 -0.98 9.80 -14.96
CA SER A 110 -1.92 10.67 -14.24
C SER A 110 -1.26 11.59 -13.22
N VAL A 111 -0.15 11.18 -12.63
CA VAL A 111 0.55 11.92 -11.58
C VAL A 111 2.05 11.88 -11.85
N SER A 112 2.69 13.05 -11.86
CA SER A 112 4.15 13.15 -11.95
C SER A 112 4.82 12.82 -10.60
N MET A 113 6.12 12.51 -10.60
CA MET A 113 6.85 12.25 -9.35
C MET A 113 6.87 13.46 -8.41
N ALA A 114 7.01 14.68 -8.97
CA ALA A 114 6.97 15.92 -8.21
C ALA A 114 5.58 16.18 -7.61
N GLU A 115 4.52 15.88 -8.36
CA GLU A 115 3.16 15.98 -7.89
C GLU A 115 2.84 14.95 -6.81
N ALA A 116 3.33 13.72 -6.93
CA ALA A 116 3.22 12.72 -5.88
C ALA A 116 3.90 13.17 -4.57
N ALA A 117 5.05 13.83 -4.67
CA ALA A 117 5.73 14.41 -3.51
C ALA A 117 4.88 15.49 -2.84
N ARG A 118 4.32 16.41 -3.63
CA ARG A 118 3.41 17.45 -3.13
C ARG A 118 2.17 16.84 -2.46
N LEU A 119 1.52 15.88 -3.11
CA LEU A 119 0.32 15.21 -2.59
C LEU A 119 0.59 14.46 -1.28
N TYR A 120 1.78 13.86 -1.14
CA TYR A 120 2.19 13.22 0.11
C TYR A 120 2.39 14.26 1.21
N ASP A 121 3.15 15.33 0.94
CA ASP A 121 3.41 16.39 1.91
C ASP A 121 2.12 17.11 2.35
N GLU A 122 1.17 17.33 1.43
CA GLU A 122 -0.16 17.88 1.74
C GLU A 122 -0.97 16.96 2.67
N ARG A 123 -0.93 15.64 2.45
CA ARG A 123 -1.63 14.67 3.30
C ARG A 123 -1.01 14.59 4.69
N GLU A 124 0.32 14.53 4.77
CA GLU A 124 1.05 14.53 6.05
C GLU A 124 0.89 15.85 6.79
N GLY A 125 0.87 16.98 6.09
CA GLY A 125 0.57 18.31 6.65
C GLY A 125 -0.87 18.41 7.19
N ALA A 126 -1.83 17.79 6.50
CA ALA A 126 -3.21 17.74 6.94
C ALA A 126 -3.43 16.78 8.13
N THR A 127 -2.67 15.69 8.24
CA THR A 127 -2.73 14.74 9.36
C THR A 127 -1.92 15.23 10.58
N THR A 128 -0.81 15.94 10.41
CA THR A 128 -0.04 16.54 11.52
C THR A 128 -0.76 17.68 12.24
N GLY A 129 -1.82 18.25 11.64
CA GLY A 129 -2.79 19.08 12.38
C GLY A 129 -3.67 18.30 13.37
N LYS A 130 -3.68 16.95 13.32
CA LYS A 130 -4.55 16.07 14.14
C LYS A 130 -3.91 14.78 14.67
N ALA A 131 -2.61 14.53 14.49
CA ALA A 131 -1.95 13.31 14.95
C ALA A 131 -0.69 13.59 15.82
N ALA A 132 -0.56 12.79 16.87
CA ALA A 132 0.19 13.03 18.11
C ALA A 132 1.72 13.15 17.97
N PRO A 133 2.39 13.90 18.88
CA PRO A 133 3.82 14.08 18.86
C PRO A 133 4.58 12.77 19.08
N ASN A 134 5.65 12.63 18.31
CA ASN A 134 6.55 11.49 18.22
C ASN A 134 6.96 10.94 19.61
N ARG A 135 6.68 9.65 19.85
CA ARG A 135 6.94 8.93 21.13
C ARG A 135 8.42 8.96 21.55
N ALA A 136 9.33 9.22 20.60
CA ALA A 136 10.77 9.31 20.82
C ALA A 136 11.18 10.56 21.62
N GLU A 137 10.49 11.69 21.45
CA GLU A 137 10.84 12.94 22.16
C GLU A 137 10.46 12.91 23.65
N ARG A 138 9.49 12.06 24.02
CA ARG A 138 9.05 11.90 25.42
C ARG A 138 10.08 11.21 26.30
N ARG A 139 11.01 10.42 25.73
CA ARG A 139 12.06 9.72 26.48
C ARG A 139 13.34 10.53 26.66
N ALA A 140 13.56 11.58 25.86
CA ALA A 140 14.73 12.44 26.02
C ALA A 140 14.61 13.44 27.19
N LYS A 141 13.38 13.78 27.61
CA LYS A 141 13.15 14.78 28.68
C LYS A 141 13.13 14.23 30.11
N SER A 142 13.19 12.91 30.35
CA SER A 142 13.10 12.36 31.71
C SER A 142 14.42 11.87 32.32
N LYS A 143 15.57 12.04 31.65
CA LYS A 143 16.86 11.55 32.12
C LYS A 143 17.83 12.70 32.42
N GLY A 144 17.55 13.46 33.48
CA GLY A 144 18.41 14.58 33.84
C GLY A 144 18.06 15.33 35.12
N LYS A 145 18.00 14.65 36.27
CA LYS A 145 18.46 15.26 37.54
C LYS A 145 18.72 14.18 38.60
N GLY A 146 20.00 13.83 38.72
CA GLY A 146 20.52 12.99 39.79
C GLY A 146 20.55 13.72 41.13
N LYS A 147 20.08 13.00 42.15
CA LYS A 147 20.86 12.52 43.32
C LYS A 147 21.61 13.55 44.21
N GLN A 148 21.04 13.74 45.42
CA GLN A 148 21.66 13.79 46.78
C GLN A 148 22.36 15.11 47.24
N PRO A 149 22.54 15.38 48.56
CA PRO A 149 22.43 14.47 49.72
C PRO A 149 21.64 14.99 50.94
N ALA A 150 21.46 14.08 51.91
CA ALA A 150 21.05 14.37 53.28
C ALA A 150 22.07 15.28 54.01
N SER A 151 21.60 16.22 54.83
CA SER A 151 22.42 16.79 55.90
C SER A 151 21.60 17.11 57.15
N SER A 152 22.13 16.65 58.27
CA SER A 152 21.77 16.86 59.66
C SER A 152 21.69 18.31 60.11
N GLY A 153 20.79 18.61 61.05
CA GLY A 153 21.12 19.48 62.20
C GLY A 153 20.26 20.73 62.45
N ARG A 154 19.48 20.65 63.54
CA ARG A 154 19.40 21.62 64.66
C ARG A 154 18.87 23.05 64.37
N ARG A 155 17.66 23.34 64.87
CA ARG A 155 17.40 24.32 65.95
C ARG A 155 15.96 24.21 66.43
#